data_AF-A0A8B9NBW3-F1
#
_entry.id   AF-A0A8B9NBW3-F1
#
_cell.length_a   1.000
_cell.length_b   1.000
_cell.length_c   1.000
_cell.angle_alpha   90.00
_cell.angle_beta   90.00
_cell.angle_gamma   90.00
#
_symmetry.space_group_name_H-M   'P 1'
#
loop_
_entity.id
_entity.type
_entity.pdbx_description
1 polymer ?
#
loop_
_entity_poly.entity_id
_entity_poly.type
_entity_poly.pdbx_seq_one_letter_code
_entity_poly.pdbx_strand_id
1 'polypeptide(L)'
;MAERDPAALPLPQLRAQLREARHANALLQTEAEMLEKWYRKMEPRGPSVPLPSETRVAPPELMQTRGRYKSKLHGATDYFVGLTVEQKYELAERELTEMKDEIQRMKEDSEQTLQNLEAVIEEADIWWTDVKKAISDFEKDIISTISSKKGSIIASEKLLRYMEEKNRQRDLLREKLRLKNYLLKGYKKKLQQQLRQKERMGETLHEVRFQQLQVRNAQYQEKITEKNQELLHLKLTSGKTVQVLNFYKRKLQDAMETSTSLMKDISQRKELLEKIEREAALVEEQRAKAESVNWQLRKQLSDYGVPPVLSYVQKKAAVADLENSLKAWERKVAVAEVSKTELGVQEPGCVPAGSGSQWSRICACPPAATLGTRVLAPDAPGSRARVLTRRFHRCLAEPEALPVYRAAITPYPEDEDGG
;
A
#
# COMPACT_ATOMS: atom_id res chain seq x y z
N MET A 1 13.79 -11.76 48.81
CA MET A 1 14.37 -13.12 48.65
C MET A 1 14.65 -13.65 50.04
N ALA A 2 14.17 -14.85 50.38
CA ALA A 2 14.39 -15.43 51.70
C ALA A 2 15.90 -15.65 51.93
N GLU A 3 16.45 -15.04 52.96
CA GLU A 3 17.82 -15.32 53.44
C GLU A 3 17.87 -16.81 53.81
N ARG A 4 18.48 -17.61 52.93
CA ARG A 4 18.83 -18.99 53.25
C ARG A 4 20.00 -18.93 54.23
N ASP A 5 19.77 -19.44 55.43
CA ASP A 5 20.75 -19.54 56.50
C ASP A 5 22.01 -20.28 55.98
N PRO A 6 23.19 -19.63 55.92
CA PRO A 6 24.39 -20.20 55.31
C PRO A 6 24.90 -21.46 56.03
N ALA A 7 24.40 -21.71 57.25
CA ALA A 7 24.72 -22.89 58.04
C ALA A 7 24.09 -24.21 57.55
N ALA A 8 23.10 -24.16 56.65
CA ALA A 8 22.37 -25.35 56.19
C ALA A 8 22.82 -25.91 54.82
N LEU A 9 23.81 -25.28 54.16
CA LEU A 9 24.21 -25.64 52.80
C LEU A 9 25.41 -26.61 52.78
N PRO A 10 25.40 -27.64 51.90
CA PRO A 10 26.54 -28.53 51.72
C PRO A 10 27.81 -27.75 51.31
N LEU A 11 28.98 -28.19 51.80
CA LEU A 11 30.30 -27.61 51.54
C LEU A 11 30.59 -27.21 50.07
N PRO A 12 30.22 -28.01 49.05
CA PRO A 12 30.39 -27.63 47.65
C PRO A 12 29.59 -26.39 47.23
N GLN A 13 28.39 -26.22 47.78
CA GLN A 13 27.48 -25.13 47.45
C GLN A 13 27.91 -23.82 48.12
N LEU A 14 28.42 -23.89 49.35
CA LEU A 14 29.10 -22.77 50.03
C LEU A 14 30.34 -22.29 49.24
N ARG A 15 31.13 -23.21 48.69
CA ARG A 15 32.29 -22.86 47.85
C ARG A 15 31.89 -22.16 46.56
N ALA A 16 30.78 -22.57 45.93
CA ALA A 16 30.26 -21.92 44.73
C ALA A 16 29.81 -20.49 45.03
N GLN A 17 29.00 -20.29 46.08
CA GLN A 17 28.57 -18.96 46.52
C GLN A 17 29.73 -18.05 46.91
N LEU A 18 30.76 -18.59 47.57
CA LEU A 18 31.96 -17.82 47.91
C LEU A 18 32.72 -17.36 46.65
N ARG A 19 32.79 -18.18 45.60
CA ARG A 19 33.42 -17.78 44.32
C ARG A 19 32.60 -16.70 43.62
N GLU A 20 31.28 -16.86 43.60
CA GLU A 20 30.37 -15.89 42.99
C GLU A 20 30.42 -14.53 43.73
N ALA A 21 30.40 -14.54 45.06
CA ALA A 21 30.57 -13.34 45.87
C ALA A 21 31.95 -12.68 45.68
N ARG A 22 33.01 -13.47 45.53
CA ARG A 22 34.36 -12.95 45.20
C ARG A 22 34.40 -12.30 43.83
N HIS A 23 33.76 -12.91 42.83
CA HIS A 23 33.67 -12.35 41.49
C HIS A 23 32.85 -11.05 41.49
N ALA A 24 31.72 -11.02 42.19
CA ALA A 24 30.91 -9.82 42.35
C ALA A 24 31.69 -8.69 43.05
N ASN A 25 32.44 -9.01 44.11
CA ASN A 25 33.31 -8.04 44.78
C ASN A 25 34.45 -7.54 43.86
N ALA A 26 35.03 -8.40 43.02
CA ALA A 26 36.06 -7.98 42.06
C ALA A 26 35.48 -7.00 41.03
N LEU A 27 34.27 -7.24 40.52
CA LEU A 27 33.59 -6.31 39.61
C LEU A 27 33.31 -4.97 40.29
N LEU A 28 32.79 -4.99 41.52
CA LEU A 28 32.55 -3.76 42.30
C LEU A 28 33.85 -3.01 42.61
N GLN A 29 34.96 -3.71 42.85
CA GLN A 29 36.27 -3.10 43.01
C GLN A 29 36.73 -2.40 41.72
N THR A 30 36.58 -3.05 40.56
CA THR A 30 36.91 -2.40 39.27
C THR A 30 36.04 -1.18 38.99
N GLU A 31 34.74 -1.24 39.32
CA GLU A 31 33.84 -0.10 39.19
C GLU A 31 34.24 1.05 40.14
N ALA A 32 34.57 0.73 41.39
CA ALA A 32 35.06 1.71 42.37
C ALA A 32 36.37 2.35 41.92
N GLU A 33 37.31 1.58 41.36
CA GLU A 33 38.57 2.10 40.81
C GLU A 33 38.34 3.04 39.62
N MET A 34 37.42 2.72 38.72
CA MET A 34 37.03 3.62 37.61
C MET A 34 36.43 4.92 38.14
N LEU A 35 35.54 4.83 39.13
CA LEU A 35 34.90 5.99 39.75
C LEU A 35 35.89 6.83 40.56
N GLU A 36 36.86 6.21 41.24
CA GLU A 36 37.94 6.92 41.95
C GLU A 36 38.87 7.65 40.98
N LYS A 37 39.25 7.01 39.87
CA LYS A 37 40.04 7.67 38.81
C LYS A 37 39.28 8.87 38.25
N TRP A 38 37.98 8.73 38.03
CA TRP A 38 37.13 9.84 37.59
C TRP A 38 37.00 10.94 38.65
N TYR A 39 36.82 10.58 39.92
CA TYR A 39 36.77 11.53 41.03
C TYR A 39 38.08 12.34 41.12
N ARG A 40 39.24 11.69 40.97
CA ARG A 40 40.54 12.36 40.91
C ARG A 40 40.72 13.27 39.68
N LYS A 41 40.06 12.96 38.56
CA LYS A 41 40.01 13.81 37.36
C LYS A 41 39.03 15.00 37.55
N MET A 42 37.97 14.83 38.35
CA MET A 42 36.89 15.81 38.58
C MET A 42 37.09 16.71 39.79
N GLU A 43 37.93 16.32 40.76
CA GLU A 43 38.43 17.24 41.77
C GLU A 43 39.05 18.42 41.00
N PRO A 44 38.51 19.65 41.14
CA PRO A 44 39.24 20.80 40.71
C PRO A 44 40.55 20.70 41.47
N ARG A 45 41.68 20.54 40.78
CA ARG A 45 42.94 21.01 41.34
C ARG A 45 42.69 22.49 41.61
N GLY A 46 42.25 22.80 42.84
CA GLY A 46 42.33 24.13 43.40
C GLY A 46 43.75 24.60 43.11
N PRO A 47 43.95 25.87 42.75
CA PRO A 47 45.21 26.34 42.20
C PRO A 47 46.35 25.88 43.10
N SER A 48 47.09 24.87 42.64
CA SER A 48 48.35 24.50 43.24
C SER A 48 49.25 25.68 42.92
N VAL A 49 49.30 26.63 43.85
CA VAL A 49 50.21 27.78 43.83
C VAL A 49 51.61 27.21 43.61
N PRO A 50 52.24 27.40 42.44
CA PRO A 50 53.67 27.30 42.34
C PRO A 50 54.17 28.58 42.99
N LEU A 51 54.83 28.46 44.14
CA LEU A 51 55.59 29.52 44.76
C LEU A 51 56.47 30.20 43.68
N PRO A 52 56.24 31.47 43.30
CA PRO A 52 57.17 32.19 42.45
C PRO A 52 58.21 32.83 43.37
N SER A 53 59.44 32.35 43.30
CA SER A 53 60.58 33.08 43.85
C SER A 53 60.69 34.44 43.16
N GLU A 54 60.72 35.47 44.00
CA GLU A 54 60.99 36.89 43.81
C GLU A 54 61.70 37.30 42.50
N THR A 55 61.16 38.31 41.79
CA THR A 55 61.80 39.64 41.66
C THR A 55 60.76 40.69 41.19
N ARG A 56 60.83 41.85 41.87
CA ARG A 56 60.13 43.16 41.76
C ARG A 56 59.83 43.62 40.31
N VAL A 57 58.79 44.44 40.01
CA VAL A 57 58.55 45.86 40.40
C VAL A 57 57.05 46.24 40.14
N ALA A 58 56.54 47.21 40.91
CA ALA A 58 55.14 47.70 41.08
C ALA A 58 54.63 48.72 40.01
N PRO A 59 53.58 49.56 40.25
CA PRO A 59 52.09 49.39 40.23
C PRO A 59 51.41 50.46 39.29
N PRO A 60 50.14 50.98 39.42
CA PRO A 60 48.85 50.55 40.01
C PRO A 60 47.69 50.55 38.95
N GLU A 61 46.44 50.15 39.18
CA GLU A 61 45.34 51.04 39.61
C GLU A 61 44.00 50.28 39.76
N LEU A 62 43.33 50.55 40.89
CA LEU A 62 41.89 50.76 41.09
C LEU A 62 40.88 49.79 40.45
N MET A 63 40.21 49.00 41.28
CA MET A 63 38.86 49.37 41.75
C MET A 63 38.40 48.49 42.90
N GLN A 64 37.94 49.18 43.94
CA GLN A 64 37.18 48.63 45.06
C GLN A 64 35.80 48.19 44.56
N THR A 65 35.34 47.02 44.97
CA THR A 65 33.97 46.90 45.48
C THR A 65 33.95 45.99 46.71
N ARG A 66 33.60 46.61 47.84
CA ARG A 66 33.24 45.93 49.09
C ARG A 66 31.91 45.20 48.87
N GLY A 67 31.88 43.91 49.18
CA GLY A 67 30.66 43.08 49.15
C GLY A 67 30.62 42.10 50.32
N ARG A 68 30.35 42.63 51.51
CA ARG A 68 29.73 42.01 52.70
C ARG A 68 29.46 40.48 52.60
N TYR A 69 30.32 39.68 53.24
CA TYR A 69 30.04 38.29 53.58
C TYR A 69 28.73 38.19 54.39
N LYS A 70 27.66 37.72 53.74
CA LYS A 70 26.53 37.08 54.41
C LYS A 70 26.68 35.58 54.16
N SER A 71 27.21 34.88 55.15
CA SER A 71 27.03 33.44 55.29
C SER A 71 25.54 33.15 55.35
N LYS A 72 24.99 32.64 54.24
CA LYS A 72 23.75 31.89 54.25
C LYS A 72 24.14 30.43 54.15
N LEU A 73 24.10 29.78 55.31
CA LEU A 73 23.83 28.36 55.43
C LEU A 73 22.58 28.02 54.60
N HIS A 74 22.78 27.51 53.39
CA HIS A 74 21.97 26.41 52.89
C HIS A 74 22.76 25.16 53.31
N GLY A 75 22.26 24.35 54.23
CA GLY A 75 20.96 23.71 54.11
C GLY A 75 21.24 22.36 53.47
N ALA A 76 21.52 21.39 54.34
CA ALA A 76 21.85 20.02 53.99
C ALA A 76 20.84 19.43 53.00
N THR A 77 21.26 19.31 51.74
CA THR A 77 20.95 18.16 50.89
C THR A 77 21.93 18.21 49.71
N ASP A 78 23.12 17.64 49.91
CA ASP A 78 23.91 17.10 48.81
C ASP A 78 23.09 15.96 48.18
N TYR A 79 22.06 16.32 47.42
CA TYR A 79 21.62 15.46 46.35
C TYR A 79 22.77 15.48 45.35
N PHE A 80 23.69 14.53 45.50
CA PHE A 80 24.52 14.09 44.38
C PHE A 80 23.55 13.85 43.22
N VAL A 81 23.52 14.80 42.29
CA VAL A 81 22.87 14.60 41.00
C VAL A 81 23.72 13.52 40.34
N GLY A 82 23.28 12.27 40.51
CA GLY A 82 23.92 11.14 39.85
C GLY A 82 23.99 11.43 38.37
N LEU A 83 25.14 11.18 37.75
CA LEU A 83 25.33 11.31 36.32
C LEU A 83 24.15 10.63 35.60
N THR A 84 23.60 11.30 34.59
CA THR A 84 22.54 10.70 33.78
C THR A 84 23.07 9.44 33.10
N VAL A 85 22.19 8.52 32.73
CA VAL A 85 22.59 7.28 32.04
C VAL A 85 23.38 7.60 30.76
N GLU A 86 23.01 8.67 30.06
CA GLU A 86 23.72 9.20 28.90
C GLU A 86 25.15 9.66 29.25
N GLN A 87 25.33 10.43 30.33
CA GLN A 87 26.66 10.86 30.76
C GLN A 87 27.55 9.69 31.23
N LYS A 88 26.95 8.67 31.85
CA LYS A 88 27.65 7.43 32.22
C LYS A 88 28.07 6.65 30.99
N TYR A 89 27.21 6.58 29.97
CA TYR A 89 27.52 5.94 28.69
C TYR A 89 28.65 6.67 27.97
N GLU A 90 28.59 8.00 27.84
CA GLU A 90 29.67 8.80 27.25
C GLU A 90 30.99 8.61 27.99
N LEU A 91 30.95 8.56 29.32
CA LEU A 91 32.15 8.31 30.12
C LEU A 91 32.72 6.92 29.88
N ALA A 92 31.86 5.89 29.84
CA ALA A 92 32.25 4.52 29.54
C ALA A 92 32.85 4.41 28.13
N GLU A 93 32.28 5.08 27.13
CA GLU A 93 32.85 5.12 25.78
C GLU A 93 34.23 5.80 25.76
N ARG A 94 34.39 6.93 26.45
CA ARG A 94 35.69 7.62 26.52
C ARG A 94 36.76 6.77 27.18
N GLU A 95 36.47 6.20 28.36
CA GLU A 95 37.42 5.31 29.05
C GLU A 95 37.74 4.06 28.21
N LEU A 96 36.76 3.54 27.47
CA LEU A 96 36.98 2.44 26.53
C LEU A 96 37.91 2.85 25.38
N THR A 97 37.76 4.06 24.83
CA THR A 97 38.70 4.59 23.82
C THR A 97 40.10 4.83 24.39
N GLU A 98 40.21 5.42 25.59
CA GLU A 98 41.49 5.65 26.26
C GLU A 98 42.22 4.32 26.53
N MET A 99 41.50 3.31 27.01
CA MET A 99 42.04 1.97 27.22
C MET A 99 42.48 1.30 25.91
N LYS A 100 41.70 1.45 24.82
CA LYS A 100 42.10 0.93 23.51
C LYS A 100 43.40 1.58 23.02
N ASP A 101 43.51 2.89 23.16
CA ASP A 101 44.72 3.62 22.78
C ASP A 101 45.91 3.23 23.66
N GLU A 102 45.70 3.02 24.96
CA GLU A 102 46.74 2.56 25.88
C GLU A 102 47.22 1.13 25.55
N ILE A 103 46.28 0.21 25.26
CA ILE A 103 46.61 -1.14 24.78
C ILE A 103 47.43 -1.07 23.49
N GLN A 104 47.05 -0.19 22.55
CA GLN A 104 47.75 -0.06 21.29
C GLN A 104 49.16 0.52 21.47
N ARG A 105 49.32 1.56 22.29
CA ARG A 105 50.65 2.10 22.66
C ARG A 105 51.53 1.04 23.32
N MET A 106 50.99 0.30 24.28
CA MET A 106 51.72 -0.78 24.95
C MET A 106 52.15 -1.87 23.98
N LYS A 107 51.31 -2.22 22.99
CA LYS A 107 51.68 -3.17 21.93
C LYS A 107 52.83 -2.63 21.09
N GLU A 108 52.73 -1.40 20.60
CA GLU A 108 53.78 -0.76 19.79
C GLU A 108 55.12 -0.68 20.54
N ASP A 109 55.08 -0.26 21.81
CA ASP A 109 56.27 -0.20 22.67
C ASP A 109 56.87 -1.59 22.91
N SER A 110 56.02 -2.60 23.15
CA SER A 110 56.48 -3.98 23.35
C SER A 110 57.10 -4.57 22.09
N GLU A 111 56.51 -4.31 20.92
CA GLU A 111 57.02 -4.77 19.63
C GLU A 111 58.33 -4.08 19.29
N GLN A 112 58.43 -2.77 19.50
CA GLN A 112 59.68 -2.04 19.33
C GLN A 112 60.77 -2.55 20.26
N THR A 113 60.42 -2.90 21.51
CA THR A 113 61.36 -3.48 22.47
C THR A 113 61.81 -4.87 22.04
N LEU A 114 60.90 -5.73 21.57
CA LEU A 114 61.22 -7.05 21.03
C LEU A 114 62.18 -6.95 19.85
N GLN A 115 61.89 -6.10 18.86
CA GLN A 115 62.75 -5.88 17.70
C GLN A 115 64.16 -5.39 18.12
N ASN A 116 64.25 -4.53 19.13
CA ASN A 116 65.54 -4.07 19.65
C ASN A 116 66.31 -5.21 20.33
N LEU A 117 65.64 -6.04 21.13
CA LEU A 117 66.26 -7.18 21.80
C LEU A 117 66.72 -8.24 20.80
N GLU A 118 65.93 -8.54 19.78
CA GLU A 118 66.29 -9.43 18.68
C GLU A 118 67.55 -8.91 17.96
N ALA A 119 67.59 -7.63 17.61
CA ALA A 119 68.77 -7.02 16.98
C ALA A 119 70.03 -7.10 17.86
N VAL A 120 69.88 -6.94 19.18
CA VAL A 120 71.00 -7.06 20.13
C VAL A 120 71.49 -8.51 20.24
N ILE A 121 70.58 -9.49 20.24
CA ILE A 121 70.94 -10.92 20.25
C ILE A 121 71.67 -11.29 18.97
N GLU A 122 71.15 -10.90 17.80
CA GLU A 122 71.79 -11.14 16.52
C GLU A 122 73.19 -10.50 16.44
N GLU A 123 73.34 -9.27 16.95
CA GLU A 123 74.65 -8.63 17.07
C GLU A 123 75.57 -9.45 17.97
N ALA A 124 75.13 -9.83 19.16
CA ALA A 124 75.93 -10.63 20.10
C ALA A 124 76.38 -11.97 19.50
N ASP A 125 75.52 -12.65 18.74
CA ASP A 125 75.83 -13.90 18.05
C ASP A 125 76.91 -13.70 16.98
N ILE A 126 76.80 -12.64 16.17
CA ILE A 126 77.81 -12.29 15.18
C ILE A 126 79.15 -12.03 15.88
N TRP A 127 79.15 -11.18 16.91
CA TRP A 127 80.35 -10.87 17.70
C TRP A 127 80.97 -12.12 18.32
N TRP A 128 80.17 -13.03 18.87
CA TRP A 128 80.63 -14.29 19.44
C TRP A 128 81.31 -15.18 18.40
N THR A 129 80.74 -15.29 17.20
CA THR A 129 81.36 -16.05 16.12
C THR A 129 82.67 -15.44 15.65
N ASP A 130 82.76 -14.11 15.60
CA ASP A 130 83.98 -13.39 15.19
C ASP A 130 85.09 -13.49 16.25
N VAL A 131 84.75 -13.39 17.53
CA VAL A 131 85.70 -13.60 18.64
C VAL A 131 86.24 -15.03 18.62
N LYS A 132 85.38 -16.04 18.46
CA LYS A 132 85.81 -17.44 18.34
C LYS A 132 86.77 -17.66 17.18
N LYS A 133 86.48 -17.07 16.01
CA LYS A 133 87.39 -17.11 14.86
C LYS A 133 88.70 -16.41 15.17
N ALA A 134 88.66 -15.22 15.77
CA ALA A 134 89.86 -14.48 16.14
C ALA A 134 90.76 -15.26 17.12
N ILE A 135 90.17 -15.97 18.09
CA ILE A 135 90.90 -16.85 19.00
C ILE A 135 91.55 -18.01 18.24
N SER A 136 90.79 -18.75 17.41
CA SER A 136 91.33 -19.85 16.60
C SER A 136 92.44 -19.38 15.67
N ASP A 137 92.27 -18.24 15.01
CA ASP A 137 93.26 -17.66 14.10
C ASP A 137 94.52 -17.25 14.86
N PHE A 138 94.38 -16.65 16.05
CA PHE A 138 95.53 -16.32 16.90
C PHE A 138 96.28 -17.57 17.38
N GLU A 139 95.56 -18.60 17.80
CA GLU A 139 96.15 -19.89 18.19
C GLU A 139 96.96 -20.51 17.04
N LYS A 140 96.39 -20.51 15.82
CA LYS A 140 97.05 -21.03 14.63
C LYS A 140 98.24 -20.17 14.20
N ASP A 141 98.05 -18.87 13.99
CA ASP A 141 99.05 -18.01 13.36
C ASP A 141 100.20 -17.64 14.31
N ILE A 142 99.90 -17.52 15.60
CA ILE A 142 100.83 -17.04 16.62
C ILE A 142 101.26 -18.18 17.52
N ILE A 143 100.35 -18.79 18.28
CA ILE A 143 100.72 -19.74 19.34
C ILE A 143 101.40 -20.98 18.75
N SER A 144 100.82 -21.58 17.70
CA SER A 144 101.38 -22.78 17.08
C SER A 144 102.75 -22.52 16.42
N THR A 145 102.95 -21.34 15.84
CA THR A 145 104.19 -21.01 15.13
C THR A 145 105.31 -20.56 16.08
N ILE A 146 104.96 -19.92 17.19
CA ILE A 146 105.93 -19.38 18.16
C ILE A 146 106.29 -20.40 19.24
N SER A 147 105.49 -21.46 19.41
CA SER A 147 105.66 -22.52 20.42
C SER A 147 107.09 -23.02 20.59
N SER A 148 107.86 -23.19 19.50
CA SER A 148 109.25 -23.68 19.53
C SER A 148 110.33 -22.60 19.71
N LYS A 149 110.00 -21.30 19.67
CA LYS A 149 110.94 -20.15 19.72
C LYS A 149 110.51 -19.07 20.70
N LYS A 150 109.84 -19.47 21.79
CA LYS A 150 109.31 -18.57 22.81
C LYS A 150 110.44 -17.71 23.41
N GLY A 151 110.28 -16.38 23.36
CA GLY A 151 111.29 -15.41 23.84
C GLY A 151 112.32 -14.96 22.80
N SER A 152 112.27 -15.46 21.56
CA SER A 152 113.11 -14.97 20.46
C SER A 152 112.61 -13.63 19.90
N ILE A 153 113.53 -12.78 19.43
CA ILE A 153 113.22 -11.52 18.71
C ILE A 153 112.28 -11.79 17.51
N ILE A 154 112.45 -12.95 16.85
CA ILE A 154 111.62 -13.38 15.71
C ILE A 154 110.16 -13.62 16.14
N ALA A 155 109.94 -14.10 17.38
CA ALA A 155 108.60 -14.31 17.92
C ALA A 155 107.88 -12.99 18.20
N SER A 156 108.57 -12.01 18.80
CA SER A 156 108.02 -10.67 19.03
C SER A 156 107.72 -9.93 17.73
N GLU A 157 108.59 -10.06 16.72
CA GLU A 157 108.38 -9.41 15.42
C GLU A 157 107.19 -10.00 14.67
N LYS A 158 106.98 -11.33 14.74
CA LYS A 158 105.80 -11.98 14.16
C LYS A 158 104.51 -11.54 14.84
N LEU A 159 104.52 -11.42 16.17
CA LEU A 159 103.36 -10.91 16.93
C LEU A 159 103.04 -9.46 16.56
N LEU A 160 104.05 -8.61 16.43
CA LEU A 160 103.86 -7.21 16.02
C LEU A 160 103.23 -7.11 14.62
N ARG A 161 103.77 -7.85 13.64
CA ARG A 161 103.21 -7.91 12.28
C ARG A 161 101.76 -8.38 12.24
N TYR A 162 101.41 -9.37 13.07
CA TYR A 162 100.03 -9.83 13.18
C TYR A 162 99.10 -8.75 13.76
N MET A 163 99.53 -8.05 14.81
CA MET A 163 98.73 -6.95 15.39
C MET A 163 98.54 -5.80 14.39
N GLU A 164 99.59 -5.44 13.64
CA GLU A 164 99.53 -4.42 12.58
C GLU A 164 98.55 -4.82 11.48
N GLU A 165 98.63 -6.06 10.99
CA GLU A 165 97.72 -6.57 9.95
C GLU A 165 96.26 -6.62 10.44
N LYS A 166 96.00 -7.08 11.67
CA LYS A 166 94.65 -7.08 12.24
C LYS A 166 94.11 -5.67 12.46
N ASN A 167 94.94 -4.72 12.89
CA ASN A 167 94.56 -3.31 13.00
C ASN A 167 94.18 -2.74 11.62
N ARG A 168 94.99 -3.00 10.59
CA ARG A 168 94.71 -2.59 9.21
C ARG A 168 93.40 -3.19 8.68
N GLN A 169 93.14 -4.47 8.93
CA GLN A 169 91.87 -5.13 8.54
C GLN A 169 90.65 -4.50 9.23
N ARG A 170 90.76 -4.18 10.53
CA ARG A 170 89.71 -3.49 11.28
C ARG A 170 89.44 -2.10 10.73
N ASP A 171 90.48 -1.35 10.37
CA ASP A 171 90.32 -0.01 9.78
C ASP A 171 89.64 -0.07 8.40
N LEU A 172 89.99 -1.04 7.56
CA LEU A 172 89.31 -1.28 6.27
C LEU A 172 87.82 -1.62 6.47
N LEU A 173 87.50 -2.46 7.46
CA LEU A 173 86.11 -2.80 7.79
C LEU A 173 85.34 -1.57 8.30
N ARG A 174 85.98 -0.74 9.14
CA ARG A 174 85.39 0.51 9.64
C ARG A 174 85.00 1.43 8.48
N GLU A 175 85.90 1.65 7.51
CA GLU A 175 85.60 2.49 6.35
C GLU A 175 84.50 1.88 5.47
N LYS A 176 84.51 0.57 5.25
CA LYS A 176 83.44 -0.13 4.52
C LYS A 176 82.07 0.06 5.20
N LEU A 177 82.00 -0.10 6.52
CA LEU A 177 80.76 0.10 7.28
C LEU A 177 80.31 1.55 7.26
N ARG A 178 81.24 2.51 7.37
CA ARG A 178 80.96 3.95 7.27
C ARG A 178 80.31 4.31 5.93
N LEU A 179 80.87 3.83 4.82
CA LEU A 179 80.31 4.05 3.48
C LEU A 179 78.92 3.43 3.34
N LYS A 180 78.73 2.18 3.80
CA LYS A 180 77.40 1.54 3.82
C LYS A 180 76.38 2.32 4.64
N ASN A 181 76.76 2.80 5.83
CA ASN A 181 75.89 3.60 6.69
C ASN A 181 75.48 4.92 6.02
N TYR A 182 76.42 5.59 5.34
CA TYR A 182 76.13 6.80 4.56
C TYR A 182 75.12 6.54 3.44
N LEU A 183 75.32 5.46 2.65
CA LEU A 183 74.40 5.07 1.59
C LEU A 183 73.00 4.72 2.11
N LEU A 184 72.92 3.93 3.19
CA LEU A 184 71.64 3.54 3.81
C LEU A 184 70.90 4.76 4.39
N LYS A 185 71.61 5.70 5.01
CA LYS A 185 71.02 6.97 5.47
C LYS A 185 70.44 7.78 4.31
N GLY A 186 71.15 7.83 3.18
CA GLY A 186 70.65 8.48 1.96
C GLY A 186 69.41 7.79 1.41
N TYR A 187 69.39 6.46 1.36
CA TYR A 187 68.26 5.67 0.89
C TYR A 187 67.04 5.83 1.80
N LYS A 188 67.22 5.77 3.13
CA LYS A 188 66.18 6.04 4.12
C LYS A 188 65.54 7.42 3.89
N LYS A 189 66.34 8.47 3.70
CA LYS A 189 65.82 9.82 3.42
C LYS A 189 65.00 9.88 2.13
N LYS A 190 65.46 9.22 1.06
CA LYS A 190 64.72 9.14 -0.22
C LYS A 190 63.38 8.44 -0.04
N LEU A 191 63.35 7.28 0.63
CA LEU A 191 62.11 6.55 0.91
C LEU A 191 61.14 7.37 1.78
N GLN A 192 61.64 8.02 2.83
CA GLN A 192 60.83 8.90 3.68
C GLN A 192 60.23 10.08 2.89
N GLN A 193 60.97 10.66 1.93
CA GLN A 193 60.45 11.70 1.05
C GLN A 193 59.38 11.17 0.10
N GLN A 194 59.58 9.99 -0.49
CA GLN A 194 58.59 9.34 -1.35
C GLN A 194 57.31 9.01 -0.59
N LEU A 195 57.42 8.53 0.65
CA LEU A 195 56.27 8.28 1.52
C LEU A 195 55.48 9.56 1.76
N ARG A 196 56.15 10.64 2.20
CA ARG A 196 55.52 11.96 2.40
C ARG A 196 54.86 12.51 1.14
N GLN A 197 55.47 12.30 -0.03
CA GLN A 197 54.89 12.73 -1.30
C GLN A 197 53.62 11.92 -1.61
N LYS A 198 53.64 10.60 -1.40
CA LYS A 198 52.47 9.74 -1.60
C LYS A 198 51.34 10.05 -0.61
N GLU A 199 51.65 10.32 0.65
CA GLU A 199 50.67 10.74 1.67
C GLU A 199 49.97 12.04 1.24
N ARG A 200 50.73 13.08 0.88
CA ARG A 200 50.17 14.37 0.42
C ARG A 200 49.36 14.26 -0.87
N MET A 201 49.85 13.50 -1.85
CA MET A 201 49.09 13.24 -3.08
C MET A 201 47.84 12.40 -2.83
N GLY A 202 47.92 11.46 -1.89
CA GLY A 202 46.79 10.68 -1.41
C GLY A 202 45.72 11.58 -0.81
N GLU A 203 46.04 12.34 0.23
CA GLU A 203 45.10 13.23 0.92
C GLU A 203 44.38 14.20 -0.04
N THR A 204 45.11 14.80 -0.98
CA THR A 204 44.54 15.77 -1.93
C THR A 204 43.57 15.11 -2.91
N LEU A 205 43.89 13.91 -3.42
CA LEU A 205 43.01 13.17 -4.33
C LEU A 205 41.79 12.59 -3.61
N HIS A 206 41.93 12.14 -2.36
CA HIS A 206 40.82 11.63 -1.56
C HIS A 206 39.83 12.76 -1.22
N GLU A 207 40.31 13.94 -0.84
CA GLU A 207 39.46 15.10 -0.54
C GLU A 207 38.66 15.55 -1.76
N VAL A 208 39.29 15.73 -2.93
CA VAL A 208 38.59 16.12 -4.16
C VAL A 208 37.57 15.05 -4.58
N ARG A 209 37.91 13.76 -4.48
CA ARG A 209 36.98 12.67 -4.80
C ARG A 209 35.80 12.61 -3.83
N PHE A 210 36.05 12.89 -2.55
CA PHE A 210 35.02 12.96 -1.52
C PHE A 210 34.09 14.15 -1.75
N GLN A 211 34.63 15.34 -2.01
CA GLN A 211 33.85 16.52 -2.39
C GLN A 211 33.02 16.27 -3.66
N GLN A 212 33.60 15.62 -4.68
CA GLN A 212 32.86 15.24 -5.89
C GLN A 212 31.69 14.28 -5.57
N LEU A 213 31.90 13.33 -4.66
CA LEU A 213 30.85 12.41 -4.22
C LEU A 213 29.74 13.16 -3.46
N GLN A 214 30.11 14.09 -2.58
CA GLN A 214 29.14 14.93 -1.86
C GLN A 214 28.30 15.78 -2.83
N VAL A 215 28.94 16.46 -3.79
CA VAL A 215 28.24 17.24 -4.81
C VAL A 215 27.29 16.37 -5.62
N ARG A 216 27.73 15.18 -6.04
CA ARG A 216 26.88 14.25 -6.80
C ARG A 216 25.71 13.74 -5.96
N ASN A 217 25.93 13.46 -4.68
CA ASN A 217 24.88 13.02 -3.76
C ASN A 217 23.84 14.14 -3.57
N ALA A 218 24.28 15.38 -3.31
CA ALA A 218 23.40 16.54 -3.21
C ALA A 218 22.57 16.75 -4.48
N GLN A 219 23.18 16.65 -5.68
CA GLN A 219 22.47 16.72 -6.95
C GLN A 219 21.42 15.61 -7.12
N TYR A 220 21.70 14.40 -6.68
CA TYR A 220 20.72 13.31 -6.72
C TYR A 220 19.58 13.51 -5.72
N GLN A 221 19.88 14.01 -4.52
CA GLN A 221 18.87 14.35 -3.54
C GLN A 221 17.92 15.42 -4.09
N GLU A 222 18.45 16.48 -4.69
CA GLU A 222 17.64 17.53 -5.33
C GLU A 222 16.73 16.95 -6.42
N LYS A 223 17.27 16.14 -7.34
CA LYS A 223 16.47 15.45 -8.37
C LYS A 223 15.39 14.54 -7.78
N ILE A 224 15.69 13.82 -6.70
CA ILE A 224 14.70 12.99 -6.01
C ILE A 224 13.59 13.87 -5.44
N THR A 225 13.94 15.01 -4.83
CA THR A 225 12.94 15.94 -4.29
C THR A 225 12.06 16.55 -5.38
N GLU A 226 12.63 16.97 -6.52
CA GLU A 226 11.88 17.46 -7.68
C GLU A 226 10.91 16.39 -8.19
N LYS A 227 11.39 15.15 -8.39
CA LYS A 227 10.55 14.04 -8.85
C LYS A 227 9.43 13.68 -7.88
N ASN A 228 9.70 13.76 -6.57
CA ASN A 228 8.68 13.54 -5.56
C ASN A 228 7.61 14.64 -5.56
N GLN A 229 8.00 15.91 -5.78
CA GLN A 229 7.07 17.02 -5.94
C GLN A 229 6.20 16.85 -7.20
N GLU A 230 6.81 16.50 -8.34
CA GLU A 230 6.10 16.18 -9.59
C GLU A 230 5.08 15.04 -9.37
N LEU A 231 5.50 13.97 -8.70
CA LEU A 231 4.65 12.83 -8.39
C LEU A 231 3.47 13.23 -7.48
N LEU A 232 3.71 14.05 -6.47
CA LEU A 232 2.66 14.55 -5.57
C LEU A 232 1.65 15.41 -6.35
N HIS A 233 2.12 16.31 -7.21
CA HIS A 233 1.27 17.14 -8.06
C HIS A 233 0.40 16.30 -9.00
N LEU A 234 0.98 15.28 -9.63
CA LEU A 234 0.26 14.34 -10.50
C LEU A 234 -0.78 13.52 -9.71
N LYS A 235 -0.46 13.04 -8.50
CA LYS A 235 -1.40 12.33 -7.63
C LYS A 235 -2.60 13.20 -7.27
N LEU A 236 -2.37 14.45 -6.88
CA LEU A 236 -3.44 15.40 -6.55
C LEU A 236 -4.31 15.69 -7.77
N THR A 237 -3.71 15.90 -8.93
CA THR A 237 -4.44 16.17 -10.18
C THR A 237 -5.26 14.94 -10.61
N SER A 238 -4.68 13.75 -10.56
CA SER A 238 -5.37 12.48 -10.82
C SER A 238 -6.56 12.28 -9.88
N GLY A 239 -6.37 12.54 -8.58
CA GLY A 239 -7.45 12.48 -7.58
C GLY A 239 -8.60 13.44 -7.91
N LYS A 240 -8.31 14.69 -8.26
CA LYS A 240 -9.31 15.68 -8.72
C LYS A 240 -10.05 15.20 -9.98
N THR A 241 -9.33 14.69 -10.97
CA THR A 241 -9.94 14.16 -12.21
C THR A 241 -10.88 12.99 -11.92
N VAL A 242 -10.49 12.07 -11.03
CA VAL A 242 -11.35 10.95 -10.62
C VAL A 242 -12.61 11.43 -9.88
N GLN A 243 -12.49 12.45 -9.02
CA GLN A 243 -13.65 13.05 -8.36
C GLN A 243 -14.64 13.64 -9.36
N VAL A 244 -14.14 14.41 -10.34
CA VAL A 244 -14.96 15.00 -11.41
C VAL A 244 -15.61 13.90 -12.27
N LEU A 245 -14.86 12.86 -12.64
CA LEU A 245 -15.39 11.73 -13.41
C LEU A 245 -16.52 11.03 -12.66
N ASN A 246 -16.33 10.75 -11.37
CA ASN A 246 -17.35 10.10 -10.53
C ASN A 246 -18.59 10.99 -10.31
N PHE A 247 -18.43 12.31 -10.33
CA PHE A 247 -19.56 13.24 -10.30
C PHE A 247 -20.39 13.15 -11.59
N TYR A 248 -19.76 13.21 -12.76
CA TYR A 248 -20.48 13.09 -14.03
C TYR A 248 -21.06 11.70 -14.27
N LYS A 249 -20.39 10.64 -13.82
CA LYS A 249 -20.92 9.27 -13.85
C LYS A 249 -22.23 9.14 -13.08
N ARG A 250 -22.30 9.73 -11.87
CA ARG A 250 -23.53 9.76 -11.06
C ARG A 250 -24.64 10.56 -11.74
N LYS A 251 -24.35 11.78 -12.21
CA LYS A 251 -25.32 12.58 -12.96
C LYS A 251 -25.89 11.86 -14.18
N LEU A 252 -25.05 11.14 -14.92
CA LEU A 252 -25.47 10.36 -16.06
C LEU A 252 -26.38 9.20 -15.63
N GLN A 253 -26.03 8.49 -14.56
CA GLN A 253 -26.84 7.43 -14.00
C GLN A 253 -28.23 7.94 -13.57
N ASP A 254 -28.28 9.06 -12.84
CA ASP A 254 -29.55 9.68 -12.40
C ASP A 254 -30.41 10.08 -13.62
N ALA A 255 -29.81 10.67 -14.66
CA ALA A 255 -30.49 11.02 -15.90
C ALA A 255 -31.01 9.78 -16.66
N MET A 256 -30.27 8.68 -16.61
CA MET A 256 -30.66 7.43 -17.24
C MET A 256 -31.80 6.75 -16.47
N GLU A 257 -31.74 6.73 -15.14
CA GLU A 257 -32.81 6.21 -14.28
C GLU A 257 -34.11 7.01 -14.46
N THR A 258 -34.05 8.34 -14.44
CA THR A 258 -35.21 9.21 -14.71
C THR A 258 -35.77 8.99 -16.10
N SER A 259 -34.94 8.87 -17.14
CA SER A 259 -35.36 8.52 -18.49
C SER A 259 -36.10 7.18 -18.54
N THR A 260 -35.57 6.14 -17.88
CA THR A 260 -36.23 4.84 -17.82
C THR A 260 -37.56 4.87 -17.05
N SER A 261 -37.67 5.69 -16.00
CA SER A 261 -38.94 5.89 -15.28
C SER A 261 -39.95 6.59 -16.17
N LEU A 262 -39.57 7.68 -16.83
CA LEU A 262 -40.44 8.41 -17.75
C LEU A 262 -40.90 7.54 -18.92
N MET A 263 -40.03 6.68 -19.47
CA MET A 263 -40.43 5.72 -20.50
C MET A 263 -41.51 4.75 -20.00
N LYS A 264 -41.41 4.27 -18.76
CA LYS A 264 -42.45 3.43 -18.13
C LYS A 264 -43.76 4.20 -17.92
N ASP A 265 -43.67 5.44 -17.45
CA ASP A 265 -44.86 6.28 -17.25
C ASP A 265 -45.56 6.59 -18.58
N ILE A 266 -44.79 6.86 -19.64
CA ILE A 266 -45.32 7.08 -20.99
C ILE A 266 -46.00 5.81 -21.50
N SER A 267 -45.41 4.62 -21.32
CA SER A 267 -46.06 3.38 -21.75
C SER A 267 -47.36 3.12 -20.99
N GLN A 268 -47.36 3.31 -19.66
CA GLN A 268 -48.56 3.15 -18.83
C GLN A 268 -49.67 4.13 -19.22
N ARG A 269 -49.32 5.41 -19.47
CA ARG A 269 -50.29 6.42 -19.92
C ARG A 269 -50.86 6.11 -21.30
N LYS A 270 -50.04 5.61 -22.23
CA LYS A 270 -50.53 5.18 -23.55
C LYS A 270 -51.53 4.03 -23.44
N GLU A 271 -51.25 3.03 -22.60
CA GLU A 271 -52.18 1.93 -22.35
C GLU A 271 -53.49 2.40 -21.71
N LEU A 272 -53.43 3.37 -20.79
CA LEU A 272 -54.62 3.96 -20.18
C LEU A 272 -55.44 4.77 -21.20
N LEU A 273 -54.78 5.58 -22.03
CA LEU A 273 -55.44 6.34 -23.11
C LEU A 273 -56.17 5.40 -24.06
N GLU A 274 -55.54 4.30 -24.49
CA GLU A 274 -56.18 3.30 -25.36
C GLU A 274 -57.42 2.66 -24.71
N LYS A 275 -57.42 2.47 -23.38
CA LYS A 275 -58.61 2.00 -22.64
C LYS A 275 -59.72 3.04 -22.64
N ILE A 276 -59.38 4.29 -22.33
CA ILE A 276 -60.35 5.40 -22.29
C ILE A 276 -60.94 5.65 -23.68
N GLU A 277 -60.15 5.59 -24.75
CA GLU A 277 -60.65 5.72 -26.12
C GLU A 277 -61.63 4.61 -26.48
N ARG A 278 -61.35 3.36 -26.08
CA ARG A 278 -62.28 2.23 -26.25
C ARG A 278 -63.57 2.43 -25.46
N GLU A 279 -63.48 2.87 -24.21
CA GLU A 279 -64.66 3.17 -23.37
C GLU A 279 -65.48 4.33 -23.93
N ALA A 280 -64.83 5.40 -24.38
CA ALA A 280 -65.50 6.56 -25.00
C ALA A 280 -66.25 6.16 -26.28
N ALA A 281 -65.65 5.33 -27.13
CA ALA A 281 -66.33 4.80 -28.33
C ALA A 281 -67.58 3.96 -27.97
N LEU A 282 -67.47 3.12 -26.94
CA LEU A 282 -68.61 2.34 -26.44
C LEU A 282 -69.72 3.23 -25.87
N VAL A 283 -69.35 4.26 -25.10
CA VAL A 283 -70.31 5.22 -24.52
C VAL A 283 -71.01 6.02 -25.61
N GLU A 284 -70.29 6.48 -26.65
CA GLU A 284 -70.91 7.17 -27.79
C GLU A 284 -71.86 6.25 -28.57
N GLU A 285 -71.52 4.96 -28.75
CA GLU A 285 -72.43 3.99 -29.36
C GLU A 285 -73.70 3.80 -28.52
N GLN A 286 -73.56 3.65 -27.20
CA GLN A 286 -74.68 3.54 -26.27
C GLN A 286 -75.54 4.81 -26.27
N ARG A 287 -74.90 5.98 -26.27
CA ARG A 287 -75.56 7.29 -26.37
C ARG A 287 -76.36 7.40 -27.67
N ALA A 288 -75.79 7.06 -28.82
CA ALA A 288 -76.50 7.09 -30.10
C ALA A 288 -77.73 6.15 -30.11
N LYS A 289 -77.62 4.95 -29.52
CA LYS A 289 -78.76 4.04 -29.33
C LYS A 289 -79.84 4.67 -28.45
N ALA A 290 -79.46 5.25 -27.32
CA ALA A 290 -80.39 5.91 -26.40
C ALA A 290 -81.06 7.14 -27.03
N GLU A 291 -80.32 7.95 -27.79
CA GLU A 291 -80.84 9.11 -28.54
C GLU A 291 -81.85 8.69 -29.61
N SER A 292 -81.56 7.61 -30.35
CA SER A 292 -82.50 7.03 -31.33
C SER A 292 -83.81 6.59 -30.69
N VAL A 293 -83.74 5.88 -29.56
CA VAL A 293 -84.94 5.47 -28.79
C VAL A 293 -85.69 6.68 -28.24
N ASN A 294 -85.00 7.66 -27.67
CA ASN A 294 -85.61 8.90 -27.15
C ASN A 294 -86.32 9.67 -28.27
N TRP A 295 -85.71 9.77 -29.45
CA TRP A 295 -86.32 10.38 -30.62
C TRP A 295 -87.60 9.64 -31.03
N GLN A 296 -87.60 8.30 -31.07
CA GLN A 296 -88.79 7.51 -31.35
C GLN A 296 -89.91 7.76 -30.32
N LEU A 297 -89.58 7.77 -29.03
CA LEU A 297 -90.55 8.03 -27.95
C LEU A 297 -91.11 9.46 -28.03
N ARG A 298 -90.28 10.46 -28.32
CA ARG A 298 -90.74 11.84 -28.52
C ARG A 298 -91.67 11.96 -29.73
N LYS A 299 -91.37 11.25 -30.81
CA LYS A 299 -92.26 11.17 -31.99
C LYS A 299 -93.59 10.50 -31.64
N GLN A 300 -93.56 9.39 -30.90
CA GLN A 300 -94.79 8.76 -30.40
C GLN A 300 -95.60 9.70 -29.49
N LEU A 301 -94.94 10.48 -28.63
CA LEU A 301 -95.59 11.49 -27.80
C LEU A 301 -96.18 12.65 -28.61
N SER A 302 -95.53 13.09 -29.68
CA SER A 302 -96.10 14.12 -30.57
C SER A 302 -97.26 13.61 -31.40
N ASP A 303 -97.21 12.35 -31.84
CA ASP A 303 -98.29 11.70 -32.58
C ASP A 303 -99.46 11.31 -31.66
N TYR A 304 -99.22 11.22 -30.34
CA TYR A 304 -100.23 10.94 -29.33
C TYR A 304 -101.08 12.19 -29.03
N GLY A 305 -102.24 12.28 -29.68
CA GLY A 305 -103.29 13.23 -29.32
C GLY A 305 -104.43 12.54 -28.57
N VAL A 306 -104.80 13.05 -27.38
CA VAL A 306 -105.98 12.57 -26.66
C VAL A 306 -107.23 12.91 -27.49
N PRO A 307 -108.01 11.92 -27.97
CA PRO A 307 -109.20 12.20 -28.74
C PRO A 307 -110.21 12.99 -27.87
N PRO A 308 -110.92 13.99 -28.43
CA PRO A 308 -111.96 14.69 -27.69
C PRO A 308 -112.97 13.69 -27.09
N VAL A 309 -113.35 13.87 -25.82
CA VAL A 309 -114.14 12.90 -25.03
C VAL A 309 -115.39 12.43 -25.79
N LEU A 310 -116.08 13.34 -26.48
CA LEU A 310 -117.26 13.01 -27.28
C LEU A 310 -116.95 12.09 -28.48
N SER A 311 -115.82 12.30 -29.17
CA SER A 311 -115.40 11.42 -30.27
C SER A 311 -115.02 10.02 -29.78
N TYR A 312 -114.36 9.93 -28.61
CA TYR A 312 -114.06 8.64 -27.97
C TYR A 312 -115.33 7.91 -27.55
N VAL A 313 -116.29 8.62 -26.92
CA VAL A 313 -117.57 8.05 -26.50
C VAL A 313 -118.38 7.58 -27.70
N GLN A 314 -118.43 8.35 -28.80
CA GLN A 314 -119.11 7.95 -30.04
C GLN A 314 -118.46 6.72 -30.68
N LYS A 315 -117.14 6.66 -30.76
CA LYS A 315 -116.43 5.46 -31.27
C LYS A 315 -116.65 4.25 -30.36
N LYS A 316 -116.67 4.44 -29.03
CA LYS A 316 -116.94 3.35 -28.08
C LYS A 316 -118.39 2.87 -28.14
N ALA A 317 -119.34 3.78 -28.35
CA ALA A 317 -120.74 3.46 -28.61
C ALA A 317 -120.87 2.67 -29.92
N ALA A 318 -120.21 3.12 -31.00
CA ALA A 318 -120.18 2.38 -32.27
C ALA A 318 -119.56 0.98 -32.14
N VAL A 319 -118.51 0.82 -31.31
CA VAL A 319 -117.96 -0.52 -31.00
C VAL A 319 -118.98 -1.36 -30.23
N ALA A 320 -119.65 -0.80 -29.22
CA ALA A 320 -120.69 -1.51 -28.49
C ALA A 320 -121.88 -1.89 -29.39
N ASP A 321 -122.27 -1.02 -30.32
CA ASP A 321 -123.31 -1.27 -31.31
C ASP A 321 -122.89 -2.36 -32.30
N LEU A 322 -121.64 -2.34 -32.75
CA LEU A 322 -121.07 -3.41 -33.57
C LEU A 322 -120.99 -4.72 -32.80
N GLU A 323 -120.56 -4.74 -31.54
CA GLU A 323 -120.57 -5.92 -30.67
C GLU A 323 -121.99 -6.44 -30.45
N ASN A 324 -122.98 -5.57 -30.27
CA ASN A 324 -124.38 -5.93 -30.16
C ASN A 324 -124.92 -6.47 -31.50
N SER A 325 -124.49 -5.90 -32.63
CA SER A 325 -124.81 -6.40 -33.96
C SER A 325 -124.17 -7.76 -34.22
N LEU A 326 -122.94 -7.98 -33.75
CA LEU A 326 -122.21 -9.24 -33.85
C LEU A 326 -122.92 -10.30 -32.99
N LYS A 327 -123.29 -9.97 -31.75
CA LYS A 327 -124.15 -10.82 -30.90
C LYS A 327 -125.54 -11.05 -31.50
N ALA A 328 -126.11 -10.10 -32.23
CA ALA A 328 -127.38 -10.26 -32.92
C ALA A 328 -127.26 -11.16 -34.16
N TRP A 329 -126.15 -11.07 -34.90
CA TRP A 329 -125.81 -11.97 -36.00
C TRP A 329 -125.49 -13.38 -35.49
N GLU A 330 -124.75 -13.52 -34.39
CA GLU A 330 -124.54 -14.80 -33.68
C GLU A 330 -125.87 -15.44 -33.27
N ARG A 331 -126.82 -14.66 -32.74
CA ARG A 331 -128.17 -15.14 -32.43
C ARG A 331 -128.99 -15.49 -33.69
N LYS A 332 -128.84 -14.76 -34.79
CA LYS A 332 -129.49 -15.09 -36.08
C LYS A 332 -128.91 -16.35 -36.72
N VAL A 333 -127.60 -16.59 -36.58
CA VAL A 333 -126.96 -17.85 -36.98
C VAL A 333 -127.50 -18.99 -36.11
N ALA A 334 -127.60 -18.81 -34.78
CA ALA A 334 -128.20 -19.80 -33.89
C ALA A 334 -129.67 -20.11 -34.22
N VAL A 335 -130.49 -19.11 -34.59
CA VAL A 335 -131.89 -19.33 -35.00
C VAL A 335 -132.01 -19.99 -36.38
N ALA A 336 -131.10 -19.71 -37.31
CA ALA A 336 -131.02 -20.37 -38.61
C ALA A 336 -130.49 -21.82 -38.53
N GLU A 337 -129.71 -22.15 -37.51
CA GLU A 337 -129.25 -23.52 -37.22
C GLU A 337 -130.33 -24.36 -36.51
N VAL A 338 -131.16 -23.74 -35.64
CA VAL A 338 -132.26 -24.40 -34.92
C VAL A 338 -133.53 -24.55 -35.78
N SER A 339 -133.76 -23.70 -36.79
CA SER A 339 -134.86 -23.88 -37.76
C SER A 339 -134.56 -24.87 -38.90
N LYS A 340 -133.35 -25.43 -38.94
CA LYS A 340 -132.95 -26.49 -39.88
C LYS A 340 -133.18 -27.92 -39.34
N THR A 341 -133.71 -28.08 -38.12
CA THR A 341 -133.74 -29.37 -37.41
C THR A 341 -135.13 -29.93 -37.03
N GLU A 342 -136.26 -29.26 -37.32
CA GLU A 342 -137.62 -29.80 -37.07
C GLU A 342 -138.65 -29.51 -38.19
N LEU A 343 -138.51 -30.21 -39.34
CA LEU A 343 -139.58 -30.69 -40.24
C LEU A 343 -138.90 -31.63 -41.26
N GLY A 344 -139.22 -32.93 -41.24
CA GLY A 344 -138.72 -33.90 -42.22
C GLY A 344 -139.70 -34.11 -43.39
N VAL A 345 -139.19 -34.29 -44.62
CA VAL A 345 -139.50 -35.39 -45.57
C VAL A 345 -138.85 -35.14 -46.96
N GLN A 346 -138.01 -36.12 -47.35
CA GLN A 346 -137.64 -36.70 -48.67
C GLN A 346 -136.80 -35.94 -49.76
N GLU A 347 -135.60 -36.51 -49.96
CA GLU A 347 -134.59 -36.50 -51.04
C GLU A 347 -135.14 -36.71 -52.49
N PRO A 348 -134.39 -36.50 -53.64
CA PRO A 348 -132.97 -36.86 -53.82
C PRO A 348 -132.10 -36.06 -54.84
N GLY A 349 -130.78 -36.27 -54.75
CA GLY A 349 -129.92 -36.55 -55.92
C GLY A 349 -129.27 -35.39 -56.70
N CYS A 350 -127.95 -35.54 -56.90
CA CYS A 350 -127.10 -35.05 -58.00
C CYS A 350 -126.30 -33.71 -57.86
N VAL A 351 -124.98 -33.94 -57.75
CA VAL A 351 -123.77 -33.25 -58.29
C VAL A 351 -123.93 -32.93 -59.81
N PRO A 352 -123.17 -32.06 -60.54
CA PRO A 352 -121.94 -31.26 -60.29
C PRO A 352 -121.98 -29.77 -60.76
N ALA A 353 -120.80 -29.12 -60.68
CA ALA A 353 -120.33 -27.95 -61.45
C ALA A 353 -120.84 -26.59 -60.95
N GLY A 354 -120.01 -25.56 -60.77
CA GLY A 354 -118.75 -25.22 -61.42
C GLY A 354 -118.83 -23.71 -61.74
N SER A 355 -117.66 -23.10 -61.92
CA SER A 355 -117.42 -21.64 -62.07
C SER A 355 -117.60 -20.88 -60.75
N GLY A 356 -116.56 -20.29 -60.17
CA GLY A 356 -115.58 -19.44 -60.84
C GLY A 356 -115.96 -17.99 -60.51
N SER A 357 -115.08 -17.10 -60.09
CA SER A 357 -113.62 -17.12 -60.07
C SER A 357 -113.20 -15.96 -59.17
N GLN A 358 -112.03 -16.12 -58.55
CA GLN A 358 -110.97 -15.09 -58.38
C GLN A 358 -111.36 -13.80 -57.62
N TRP A 359 -110.62 -13.35 -56.61
CA TRP A 359 -109.17 -13.18 -56.64
C TRP A 359 -108.46 -13.72 -55.38
N SER A 360 -107.67 -14.77 -55.62
CA SER A 360 -106.31 -15.06 -55.15
C SER A 360 -105.82 -14.56 -53.77
N ARG A 361 -105.58 -15.55 -52.90
CA ARG A 361 -104.45 -15.59 -51.96
C ARG A 361 -103.13 -15.36 -52.69
N ILE A 362 -102.18 -14.66 -52.06
CA ILE A 362 -100.77 -15.08 -52.07
C ILE A 362 -100.17 -14.78 -50.67
N CYS A 363 -100.11 -15.83 -49.83
CA CYS A 363 -98.97 -15.98 -48.93
C CYS A 363 -97.79 -16.33 -49.83
N ALA A 364 -96.78 -15.47 -49.85
CA ALA A 364 -95.46 -15.80 -50.36
C ALA A 364 -94.45 -15.31 -49.31
N CYS A 365 -93.81 -16.27 -48.65
CA CYS A 365 -92.42 -16.09 -48.24
C CYS A 365 -91.60 -15.77 -49.50
N PRO A 366 -90.71 -14.77 -49.48
CA PRO A 366 -89.59 -14.72 -50.38
C PRO A 366 -88.38 -15.46 -49.77
N PRO A 367 -87.59 -16.14 -50.60
CA PRO A 367 -86.41 -16.90 -50.21
C PRO A 367 -85.15 -16.03 -50.17
N ALA A 368 -84.07 -16.66 -49.68
CA ALA A 368 -82.70 -16.22 -49.80
C ALA A 368 -82.32 -15.75 -51.22
N ALA A 369 -81.60 -14.63 -51.29
CA ALA A 369 -80.78 -14.26 -52.43
C ALA A 369 -79.45 -13.69 -51.94
N THR A 370 -78.46 -14.57 -52.03
CA THR A 370 -77.04 -14.37 -52.26
C THR A 370 -76.73 -13.09 -53.06
N LEU A 371 -75.84 -12.25 -52.53
CA LEU A 371 -75.08 -11.28 -53.32
C LEU A 371 -73.58 -11.48 -53.04
N GLY A 372 -72.92 -12.08 -54.03
CA GLY A 372 -71.64 -11.60 -54.56
C GLY A 372 -70.46 -11.51 -53.61
N THR A 373 -69.79 -12.64 -53.40
CA THR A 373 -68.35 -12.68 -53.13
C THR A 373 -67.62 -12.05 -54.32
N ARG A 374 -67.05 -10.85 -54.15
CA ARG A 374 -66.01 -10.34 -55.05
C ARG A 374 -64.68 -10.40 -54.32
N VAL A 375 -63.85 -11.31 -54.79
CA VAL A 375 -62.43 -11.43 -54.45
C VAL A 375 -61.71 -10.16 -54.91
N LEU A 376 -61.11 -9.43 -53.98
CA LEU A 376 -59.92 -8.61 -54.19
C LEU A 376 -58.99 -8.85 -53.00
N ALA A 377 -57.72 -9.05 -53.34
CA ALA A 377 -56.65 -9.59 -52.51
C ALA A 377 -56.31 -8.74 -51.26
N PRO A 378 -55.70 -9.34 -50.22
CA PRO A 378 -55.11 -8.60 -49.11
C PRO A 378 -53.66 -8.23 -49.42
N ASP A 379 -53.35 -6.94 -49.46
CA ASP A 379 -51.99 -6.44 -49.23
C ASP A 379 -51.82 -6.20 -47.72
N ALA A 380 -51.02 -7.06 -47.08
CA ALA A 380 -50.41 -6.81 -45.78
C ALA A 380 -48.99 -6.26 -46.02
N PRO A 381 -48.42 -5.44 -45.11
CA PRO A 381 -47.74 -6.09 -43.98
C PRO A 381 -47.90 -5.33 -42.65
N GLY A 382 -48.44 -6.04 -41.67
CA GLY A 382 -48.28 -5.75 -40.25
C GLY A 382 -47.07 -6.48 -39.69
N SER A 383 -46.21 -5.73 -39.03
CA SER A 383 -45.01 -6.15 -38.33
C SER A 383 -45.31 -7.18 -37.23
N ARG A 384 -44.52 -8.26 -37.16
CA ARG A 384 -43.79 -8.73 -35.96
C ARG A 384 -43.39 -10.20 -36.12
N ALA A 385 -42.09 -10.46 -36.06
CA ALA A 385 -41.56 -11.75 -35.62
C ALA A 385 -40.51 -11.52 -34.55
N ARG A 386 -40.64 -12.25 -33.44
CA ARG A 386 -39.65 -12.34 -32.36
C ARG A 386 -38.41 -13.09 -32.85
N VAL A 387 -37.26 -12.62 -32.36
CA VAL A 387 -36.09 -13.36 -31.87
C VAL A 387 -35.94 -14.81 -32.36
N LEU A 388 -34.88 -15.06 -33.13
CA LEU A 388 -34.03 -16.26 -33.05
C LEU A 388 -32.69 -15.95 -33.75
N THR A 389 -31.73 -15.46 -32.99
CA THR A 389 -30.32 -15.36 -33.41
C THR A 389 -29.71 -16.76 -33.47
N ARG A 390 -29.44 -17.25 -34.68
CA ARG A 390 -28.51 -18.36 -34.94
C ARG A 390 -27.31 -17.85 -35.74
N ARG A 391 -26.16 -17.90 -35.07
CA ARG A 391 -24.79 -18.18 -35.55
C ARG A 391 -24.64 -18.41 -37.06
N PHE A 392 -23.80 -17.60 -37.68
CA PHE A 392 -22.86 -18.06 -38.70
C PHE A 392 -21.42 -17.73 -38.26
N HIS A 393 -20.58 -18.76 -38.37
CA HIS A 393 -19.13 -18.75 -38.16
C HIS A 393 -18.40 -18.32 -39.44
N ARG A 394 -17.11 -17.97 -39.25
CA ARG A 394 -16.01 -17.71 -40.20
C ARG A 394 -15.95 -16.28 -40.74
N CYS A 395 -14.81 -15.58 -40.76
CA CYS A 395 -13.41 -15.99 -40.57
C CYS A 395 -12.55 -14.71 -40.48
N LEU A 396 -11.54 -14.70 -39.59
CA LEU A 396 -10.14 -14.24 -39.78
C LEU A 396 -9.56 -13.46 -38.59
N ALA A 397 -8.40 -13.98 -38.17
CA ALA A 397 -7.22 -13.32 -37.57
C ALA A 397 -7.17 -13.14 -36.04
N GLU A 398 -6.33 -14.00 -35.45
CA GLU A 398 -5.63 -13.91 -34.15
C GLU A 398 -4.78 -12.61 -34.03
N PRO A 399 -4.36 -12.18 -32.82
CA PRO A 399 -3.20 -12.79 -32.15
C PRO A 399 -3.31 -13.00 -30.62
N GLU A 400 -2.67 -14.09 -30.18
CA GLU A 400 -1.77 -14.23 -29.02
C GLU A 400 -2.22 -13.77 -27.61
N ALA A 401 -2.39 -14.76 -26.71
CA ALA A 401 -2.10 -14.61 -25.29
C ALA A 401 -1.44 -15.88 -24.73
N LEU A 402 -0.15 -15.78 -24.42
CA LEU A 402 0.58 -16.59 -23.43
C LEU A 402 0.84 -15.70 -22.18
N PRO A 403 1.35 -16.25 -21.06
CA PRO A 403 0.58 -16.70 -19.91
C PRO A 403 0.61 -15.68 -18.75
N VAL A 404 -0.35 -15.83 -17.83
CA VAL A 404 -0.40 -15.13 -16.54
C VAL A 404 0.80 -15.55 -15.68
N TYR A 405 1.73 -14.62 -15.48
CA TYR A 405 2.72 -14.68 -14.40
C TYR A 405 1.97 -14.53 -13.06
N ARG A 406 1.83 -15.63 -12.32
CA ARG A 406 1.64 -15.61 -10.87
C ARG A 406 2.96 -15.16 -10.26
N ALA A 407 3.03 -13.91 -9.79
CA ALA A 407 4.11 -13.46 -8.94
C ALA A 407 4.03 -14.19 -7.60
N ALA A 408 5.06 -14.98 -7.32
CA ALA A 408 5.34 -15.54 -6.00
C ALA A 408 5.69 -14.39 -5.05
N ILE A 409 5.02 -14.34 -3.92
CA ILE A 409 5.41 -13.54 -2.76
C ILE A 409 6.55 -14.30 -2.10
N THR A 410 7.78 -13.77 -2.18
CA THR A 410 8.92 -14.20 -1.37
C THR A 410 8.79 -13.62 0.04
N PRO A 411 8.92 -14.43 1.11
CA PRO A 411 9.22 -13.92 2.43
C PRO A 411 10.72 -13.60 2.53
N TYR A 412 11.04 -12.51 3.22
CA TYR A 412 12.37 -12.19 3.75
C TYR A 412 12.91 -13.37 4.58
N PRO A 413 14.21 -13.70 4.53
CA PRO A 413 14.86 -14.42 5.61
C PRO A 413 15.23 -13.41 6.71
N GLU A 414 14.74 -13.69 7.91
CA GLU A 414 15.26 -13.14 9.15
C GLU A 414 16.67 -13.70 9.38
N ASP A 415 17.62 -12.81 9.64
CA ASP A 415 18.92 -13.15 10.19
C ASP A 415 18.69 -13.59 11.64
N GLU A 416 18.87 -14.89 11.93
CA GLU A 416 19.04 -15.37 13.30
C GLU A 416 20.51 -15.39 13.69
N ASP A 417 20.74 -14.77 14.85
CA ASP A 417 21.94 -14.73 15.65
C ASP A 417 22.51 -16.11 16.02
N GLY A 418 23.84 -16.16 16.10
CA GLY A 418 24.54 -16.54 17.33
C GLY A 418 24.31 -17.92 17.93
N GLY A 419 25.22 -18.85 17.59
CA GLY A 419 25.61 -20.00 18.40
C GLY A 419 27.12 -20.13 18.45
#